data_AF-A0A530LRR7-F1
#
_entry.id   AF-A0A530LRR7-F1
#
_cell.length_a   1.000
_cell.length_b   1.000
_cell.length_c   1.000
_cell.angle_alpha   90.00
_cell.angle_beta   90.00
_cell.angle_gamma   90.00
#
_symmetry.space_group_name_H-M   'P 1'
#
loop_
_entity.id
_entity.type
_entity.pdbx_description
1 polymer ?
#
loop_
_entity_poly.entity_id
_entity_poly.type
_entity_poly.pdbx_seq_one_letter_code
_entity_poly.pdbx_strand_id
1 'polypeptide(L)'
;MSEAAQSVRTDFTLRRPLMAGQPIVYWRLGSIAEQRYDVADQPMQGEMDPFFFLTKHKNFIPHEYPCRTQFAAECRGKRPQVSAEFGADL
;
A
#
# COMPACT_ATOMS: atom_id res chain seq x y z
N MET A 1 -30.29 13.49 3.06
CA MET A 1 -28.91 13.99 2.87
C MET A 1 -28.59 14.82 4.09
N SER A 2 -27.70 14.36 4.95
CA SER A 2 -27.52 14.94 6.28
C SER A 2 -26.62 16.19 6.21
N GLU A 3 -27.04 17.28 6.84
CA GLU A 3 -26.33 18.57 6.99
C GLU A 3 -24.93 18.47 7.60
N ALA A 4 -24.49 17.29 8.03
CA ALA A 4 -23.20 17.05 8.68
C ALA A 4 -21.97 17.14 7.75
N ALA A 5 -22.15 17.43 6.46
CA ALA A 5 -21.06 17.64 5.49
C ALA A 5 -20.72 19.12 5.28
N GLN A 6 -21.01 19.97 6.27
CA GLN A 6 -20.69 21.40 6.19
C GLN A 6 -19.24 21.65 6.61
N SER A 7 -18.38 21.76 5.60
CA SER A 7 -17.07 22.42 5.58
C SER A 7 -16.26 22.26 6.89
N VAL A 8 -15.33 21.31 6.91
CA VAL A 8 -14.24 21.31 7.89
C VAL A 8 -13.43 22.58 7.69
N ARG A 9 -13.82 23.66 8.37
CA ARG A 9 -12.96 24.84 8.57
C ARG A 9 -11.65 24.31 9.14
N THR A 10 -10.52 24.80 8.63
CA THR A 10 -9.18 24.52 9.14
C THR A 10 -9.02 25.13 10.54
N ASP A 11 -9.77 24.56 11.48
CA ASP A 11 -9.74 24.90 12.88
C ASP A 11 -8.52 24.21 13.50
N PHE A 12 -7.83 24.91 14.39
CA PHE A 12 -6.63 24.41 15.06
C PHE A 12 -6.95 23.24 16.01
N THR A 13 -8.21 22.87 16.15
CA THR A 13 -8.74 21.75 16.97
C THR A 13 -8.05 20.41 16.68
N LEU A 14 -7.59 20.17 15.46
CA LEU A 14 -6.86 18.95 15.08
C LEU A 14 -5.33 19.07 15.19
N ARG A 15 -4.79 20.26 15.49
CA ARG A 15 -3.34 20.48 15.66
C ARG A 15 -2.95 20.28 17.12
N ARG A 16 -2.50 19.08 17.48
CA ARG A 16 -1.87 18.81 18.77
C ARG A 16 -0.35 18.85 18.67
N PRO A 17 0.36 19.48 19.63
CA PRO A 17 1.81 19.38 19.73
C PRO A 17 2.26 17.91 19.83
N LEU A 18 3.22 17.52 19.01
CA LEU A 18 3.83 16.19 19.06
C LEU A 18 5.26 16.31 19.59
N MET A 19 5.52 15.74 20.77
CA MET A 19 6.87 15.66 21.31
C MET A 19 7.63 14.49 20.69
N ALA A 20 8.96 14.61 20.61
CA ALA A 20 9.82 13.52 20.18
C ALA A 20 9.57 12.26 21.06
N GLY A 21 9.37 11.11 20.41
CA GLY A 21 9.10 9.84 21.08
C GLY A 21 7.63 9.58 21.44
N GLN A 22 6.72 10.55 21.25
CA GLN A 22 5.28 10.32 21.43
C GLN A 22 4.64 9.69 20.18
N PRO A 23 3.59 8.87 20.36
CA PRO A 23 2.90 8.22 19.24
C PRO A 23 2.09 9.23 18.42
N ILE A 24 1.99 8.98 17.11
CA ILE A 24 1.11 9.72 16.21
C ILE A 24 -0.33 9.21 16.43
N VAL A 25 -1.18 10.06 16.99
CA VAL A 25 -2.56 9.70 17.40
C VAL A 25 -3.64 10.05 16.38
N TYR A 26 -3.35 10.96 15.43
CA TYR A 26 -4.30 11.35 14.38
C TYR A 26 -3.70 11.10 13.01
N TRP A 27 -4.45 10.37 12.18
CA TRP A 27 -4.09 10.07 10.80
C TRP A 27 -5.13 10.69 9.89
N ARG A 28 -4.67 11.47 8.90
CA ARG A 28 -5.54 11.92 7.80
C ARG A 28 -5.38 10.92 6.67
N LEU A 29 -6.49 10.34 6.25
CA LEU A 29 -6.54 9.51 5.07
C LEU A 29 -6.84 10.40 3.87
N GLY A 30 -6.09 10.20 2.80
CA GLY A 30 -6.34 10.84 1.51
C GLY A 30 -6.93 9.84 0.53
N SER A 31 -7.39 10.36 -0.60
CA SER A 31 -7.81 9.55 -1.75
C SER A 31 -6.64 8.66 -2.19
N ILE A 32 -6.95 7.44 -2.62
CA ILE A 32 -5.94 6.50 -3.12
C ILE A 32 -5.59 6.91 -4.56
N ALA A 33 -4.31 7.10 -4.83
CA ALA A 33 -3.79 7.24 -6.18
C ALA A 33 -3.19 5.90 -6.62
N GLU A 34 -3.80 5.30 -7.64
CA GLU A 34 -3.36 4.02 -8.20
C GLU A 34 -2.75 4.22 -9.58
N GLN A 35 -1.64 3.52 -9.84
CA GLN A 35 -1.04 3.45 -11.15
C GLN A 35 -0.79 1.98 -11.49
N ARG A 36 -1.13 1.60 -12.73
CA ARG A 36 -0.89 0.26 -13.23
C ARG A 36 0.61 -0.02 -13.32
N TYR A 37 1.04 -1.17 -12.80
CA TYR A 37 2.43 -1.64 -12.85
C TYR A 37 2.45 -3.02 -13.52
N ASP A 38 2.53 -3.01 -14.85
CA ASP A 38 2.71 -4.22 -15.63
C ASP A 38 4.20 -4.45 -15.90
N VAL A 39 4.59 -5.72 -15.94
CA VAL A 39 5.91 -6.14 -16.41
C VAL A 39 5.73 -7.01 -17.65
N ALA A 40 6.78 -7.15 -18.44
CA ALA A 40 6.75 -8.02 -19.62
C ALA A 40 6.38 -9.46 -19.21
N ASP A 41 5.63 -10.15 -20.08
CA ASP A 41 5.25 -11.54 -19.86
C ASP A 41 6.49 -12.42 -19.71
N GLN A 42 6.58 -13.11 -18.57
CA GLN A 42 7.68 -14.00 -18.22
C GLN A 42 7.15 -15.21 -17.46
N PRO A 43 7.81 -16.37 -17.59
CA PRO A 43 7.46 -17.54 -16.78
C PRO A 43 7.68 -17.24 -15.30
N MET A 44 6.78 -17.72 -14.46
CA MET A 44 6.94 -17.62 -13.01
C MET A 44 8.11 -18.52 -12.55
N GLN A 45 8.91 -18.01 -11.62
CA GLN A 45 10.10 -18.70 -11.11
C GLN A 45 9.78 -19.37 -9.77
N GLY A 46 10.13 -20.64 -9.60
CA GLY A 46 9.97 -21.37 -8.34
C GLY A 46 9.76 -22.87 -8.55
N GLU A 47 10.28 -23.68 -7.63
CA GLU A 47 10.10 -25.14 -7.59
C GLU A 47 8.66 -25.47 -7.19
N MET A 48 7.86 -26.01 -8.11
CA MET A 48 6.49 -26.40 -7.78
C MET A 48 6.48 -27.69 -6.96
N ASP A 49 5.93 -27.65 -5.74
CA ASP A 49 5.76 -28.85 -4.91
C ASP A 49 4.74 -29.81 -5.57
N PRO A 50 5.14 -31.01 -6.03
CA PRO A 50 4.22 -31.96 -6.65
C PRO A 50 3.13 -32.46 -5.69
N PHE A 51 3.33 -32.34 -4.37
CA PHE A 51 2.34 -32.72 -3.37
C PHE A 51 1.32 -31.60 -3.08
N PHE A 52 1.43 -30.45 -3.75
CA PHE A 52 0.50 -29.32 -3.64
C PHE A 52 -0.97 -29.73 -3.79
N PHE A 53 -1.27 -30.73 -4.61
CA PHE A 53 -2.65 -31.21 -4.82
C PHE A 53 -3.17 -32.16 -3.73
N LEU A 54 -2.29 -32.70 -2.88
CA LEU A 54 -2.66 -33.71 -1.88
C LEU A 54 -3.10 -33.11 -0.55
N THR A 55 -2.79 -31.84 -0.27
CA THR A 55 -3.18 -31.18 0.97
C THR A 55 -4.42 -30.30 0.78
N LYS A 56 -5.42 -30.46 1.67
CA LYS A 56 -6.67 -29.66 1.68
C LYS A 56 -6.52 -28.28 2.33
N HIS A 57 -5.42 -28.02 3.04
CA HIS A 57 -5.20 -26.75 3.74
C HIS A 57 -4.12 -25.92 3.04
N LYS A 58 -4.50 -24.67 2.70
CA LYS A 58 -3.69 -23.61 2.08
C LYS A 58 -2.41 -24.10 1.41
N ASN A 59 -2.53 -24.45 0.15
CA ASN A 59 -1.39 -24.80 -0.66
C ASN A 59 -0.69 -23.51 -1.08
N PHE A 60 0.53 -23.31 -0.60
CA PHE A 60 1.39 -22.21 -0.99
C PHE A 60 2.05 -22.59 -2.31
N ILE A 61 1.73 -21.88 -3.41
CA ILE A 61 2.46 -22.08 -4.66
C ILE A 61 3.74 -21.25 -4.53
N PRO A 62 4.92 -21.89 -4.46
CA PRO A 62 6.19 -21.21 -4.16
C PRO A 62 6.75 -20.40 -5.35
N HIS A 63 5.94 -20.17 -6.39
CA HIS A 63 6.31 -19.35 -7.53
C HIS A 63 6.28 -17.85 -7.19
N GLU A 64 7.35 -17.14 -7.57
CA GLU A 64 7.42 -15.68 -7.47
C GLU A 64 6.81 -15.01 -8.70
N TYR A 65 5.98 -13.99 -8.45
CA TYR A 65 5.43 -13.15 -9.52
C TYR A 65 6.51 -12.21 -10.07
N PRO A 66 6.75 -12.17 -11.40
CA PRO A 66 7.76 -11.31 -12.01
C PRO A 66 7.64 -9.83 -11.62
N CYS A 67 6.41 -9.31 -11.52
CA CYS A 67 6.16 -7.94 -11.11
C CYS A 67 6.66 -7.63 -9.69
N ARG A 68 6.53 -8.59 -8.76
CA ARG A 68 7.00 -8.45 -7.39
C ARG A 68 8.53 -8.42 -7.35
N THR A 69 9.18 -9.31 -8.09
CA THR A 69 10.65 -9.41 -8.12
C THR A 69 11.27 -8.17 -8.75
N GLN A 70 10.70 -7.69 -9.86
CA GLN A 70 11.16 -6.47 -10.53
C GLN A 70 10.94 -5.23 -9.64
N PHE A 71 9.73 -5.06 -9.08
CA PHE A 71 9.46 -3.94 -8.17
C PHE A 71 10.39 -3.95 -6.96
N ALA A 72 10.65 -5.12 -6.37
CA ALA A 72 11.60 -5.23 -5.27
C ALA A 72 13.02 -4.85 -5.69
N ALA A 73 13.49 -5.27 -6.86
CA ALA A 73 14.80 -4.87 -7.38
C ALA A 73 14.88 -3.35 -7.63
N GLU A 74 13.79 -2.75 -8.12
CA GLU A 74 13.71 -1.32 -8.42
C GLU A 74 13.65 -0.44 -7.16
N CYS A 75 12.89 -0.86 -6.14
CA CYS A 75 12.54 0.00 -5.00
C CYS A 75 13.27 -0.35 -3.69
N ARG A 76 13.84 -1.55 -3.53
CA ARG A 76 14.48 -1.95 -2.27
C ARG A 76 15.66 -1.04 -1.93
N GLY A 77 15.68 -0.56 -0.69
CA GLY A 77 16.73 0.35 -0.20
C GLY A 77 16.62 1.79 -0.70
N LYS A 78 15.61 2.12 -1.52
CA LYS A 78 15.36 3.49 -2.01
C LYS A 78 14.21 4.12 -1.24
N ARG A 79 14.30 5.43 -1.01
CA ARG A 79 13.19 6.20 -0.46
C ARG A 79 12.04 6.21 -1.48
N PRO A 80 10.80 5.91 -1.07
CA PRO A 80 9.65 6.00 -1.97
C PRO A 80 9.53 7.40 -2.57
N GLN A 81 9.31 7.47 -3.88
CA GLN A 81 8.98 8.73 -4.55
C GLN A 81 7.49 9.00 -4.40
N VAL A 82 7.15 10.26 -4.12
CA VAL A 82 5.76 10.70 -4.05
C VAL A 82 5.23 10.82 -5.48
N SER A 83 4.31 9.93 -5.85
CA SER A 83 3.75 9.85 -7.22
C SER A 83 2.42 10.58 -7.39
N ALA A 84 1.82 11.06 -6.30
CA ALA A 84 0.54 11.77 -6.32
C ALA A 84 0.48 12.82 -5.22
N GLU A 85 -0.33 13.85 -5.44
CA GLU A 85 -0.65 14.84 -4.42
C GLU A 85 -1.58 14.25 -3.37
N PHE A 86 -1.44 14.69 -2.12
CA PHE A 86 -2.35 14.29 -1.05
C PHE A 86 -3.68 15.04 -1.18
N GLY A 87 -4.66 14.40 -1.82
CA GLY A 87 -6.05 14.84 -1.78
C GLY A 87 -6.71 14.27 -0.53
N ALA A 88 -7.05 15.10 0.46
CA ALA A 88 -7.98 14.69 1.49
C ALA A 88 -9.39 15.02 1.03
N ASP A 89 -10.29 14.03 1.01
CA ASP A 89 -11.71 14.32 0.84
C ASP A 89 -12.15 15.19 2.03
N LEU A 90 -12.67 16.39 1.72
CA LEU A 90 -13.10 17.41 2.68
C LEU A 90 -14.52 17.19 3.15
#